data_AF-A0A905R0W9-F1
#
_entry.id   AF-A0A905R0W9-F1
#
_cell.length_a   1.000
_cell.length_b   1.000
_cell.length_c   1.000
_cell.angle_alpha   90.00
_cell.angle_beta   90.00
_cell.angle_gamma   90.00
#
_symmetry.space_group_name_H-M   'P 1'
#
loop_
_entity.id
_entity.type
_entity.pdbx_description
1 polymer ?
#
loop_
_entity_poly.entity_id
_entity_poly.type
_entity_poly.pdbx_seq_one_letter_code
_entity_poly.pdbx_strand_id
1 'polypeptide(L)'
;MGIGEKIRLPDDVTMGYIIEHLLQKPLTVIDQFHSHLEPMKFIRQETFHEQITFSYSRYSKDEMNVVRIDGFDTRIDPTRFLSLHCFLFPHFKFCPR
;
A
#
# COMPACT_ATOMS: atom_id res chain seq x y z
N MET A 1 -10.80 -29.46 15.45
CA MET A 1 -10.35 -28.07 15.65
C MET A 1 -9.02 -27.90 14.94
N GLY A 2 -9.02 -27.12 13.86
CA GLY A 2 -7.83 -26.93 13.02
C GLY A 2 -6.75 -26.09 13.72
N ILE A 3 -5.52 -26.15 13.23
CA ILE A 3 -4.39 -25.36 13.76
C ILE A 3 -4.73 -23.85 13.73
N GLY A 4 -5.37 -23.35 12.66
CA GLY A 4 -5.77 -21.94 12.54
C GLY A 4 -6.75 -21.47 13.63
N GLU A 5 -7.71 -22.30 14.04
CA GLU A 5 -8.67 -21.96 15.10
C GLU A 5 -8.02 -21.89 16.50
N LYS A 6 -6.90 -22.58 16.70
CA LYS A 6 -6.13 -22.56 17.96
C LYS A 6 -5.20 -21.37 18.05
N ILE A 7 -4.61 -20.96 16.92
CA ILE A 7 -3.60 -19.90 16.88
C ILE A 7 -4.23 -18.52 17.18
N ARG A 8 -5.48 -18.26 16.75
CA ARG A 8 -6.21 -16.98 17.01
C ARG A 8 -5.42 -15.71 16.66
N LEU A 9 -4.50 -15.80 15.71
CA LEU A 9 -3.75 -14.67 15.19
C LEU A 9 -4.39 -14.17 13.88
N PRO A 10 -4.23 -12.90 13.51
CA PRO A 10 -4.56 -12.41 12.18
C PRO A 10 -3.87 -13.22 11.07
N ASP A 11 -4.43 -13.20 9.85
CA ASP A 11 -3.98 -14.05 8.74
C ASP A 11 -2.51 -13.82 8.36
N ASP A 12 -2.07 -12.56 8.30
CA ASP A 12 -0.69 -12.16 8.01
C ASP A 12 0.29 -12.65 9.09
N VAL A 13 -0.08 -12.52 10.37
CA VAL A 13 0.69 -13.04 11.51
C VAL A 13 0.75 -14.57 11.48
N THR A 14 -0.36 -15.23 11.13
CA THR A 14 -0.41 -16.69 11.00
C THR A 14 0.54 -17.17 9.90
N MET A 15 0.54 -16.50 8.73
CA MET A 15 1.47 -16.80 7.66
C MET A 15 2.93 -16.61 8.09
N GLY A 16 3.24 -15.50 8.75
CA GLY A 16 4.58 -15.25 9.31
C GLY A 16 5.00 -16.34 10.30
N TYR A 17 4.11 -16.74 11.21
CA TYR A 17 4.38 -17.80 12.18
C TYR A 17 4.69 -19.15 11.51
N ILE A 18 3.92 -19.54 10.49
CA ILE A 18 4.18 -20.80 9.77
C ILE A 18 5.56 -20.75 9.09
N ILE A 19 5.89 -19.66 8.39
CA ILE A 19 7.12 -19.55 7.58
C ILE A 19 8.36 -19.43 8.47
N GLU A 20 8.36 -18.49 9.41
CA GLU A 20 9.52 -18.18 10.26
C GLU A 20 9.69 -19.19 11.38
N HIS A 21 8.60 -19.55 12.08
CA HIS A 21 8.69 -20.35 13.29
C HIS A 21 8.55 -21.85 13.04
N LEU A 22 7.64 -22.29 12.17
CA LEU A 22 7.48 -23.73 11.90
C LEU A 22 8.45 -24.23 10.83
N LEU A 23 8.60 -23.47 9.74
CA LEU A 23 9.44 -23.85 8.59
C LEU A 23 10.88 -23.33 8.68
N GLN A 24 11.19 -22.45 9.64
CA GLN A 24 12.53 -21.90 9.86
C GLN A 24 13.11 -21.24 8.59
N LYS A 25 12.26 -20.47 7.89
CA LYS A 25 12.63 -19.71 6.70
C LYS A 25 12.54 -18.21 6.97
N PRO A 26 13.63 -17.45 6.74
CA PRO A 26 13.61 -16.02 6.95
C PRO A 26 12.78 -15.33 5.86
N LEU A 27 12.02 -14.32 6.28
CA LEU A 27 11.32 -13.41 5.40
C LEU A 27 12.32 -12.52 4.66
N THR A 28 12.14 -12.41 3.35
CA THR A 28 12.87 -11.43 2.55
C THR A 28 12.17 -10.08 2.69
N VAL A 29 12.88 -9.09 3.23
CA VAL A 29 12.39 -7.72 3.33
C VAL A 29 12.58 -7.02 1.99
N ILE A 30 11.52 -6.36 1.51
CA ILE A 30 11.51 -5.63 0.26
C ILE A 30 10.93 -4.24 0.54
N ASP A 31 11.77 -3.22 0.50
CA ASP A 31 11.43 -1.83 0.91
C ASP A 31 10.39 -1.15 0.00
N GLN A 32 10.13 -1.73 -1.17
CA GLN A 32 9.17 -1.22 -2.15
C GLN A 32 7.71 -1.65 -1.87
N PHE A 33 7.48 -2.45 -0.82
CA PHE A 33 6.13 -2.79 -0.36
C PHE A 33 5.66 -1.82 0.72
N HIS A 34 4.65 -1.02 0.37
CA HIS A 34 4.10 0.02 1.21
C HIS A 34 2.70 -0.33 1.73
N SER A 35 2.46 -0.06 3.00
CA SER A 35 1.17 -0.24 3.70
C SER A 35 0.67 1.09 4.27
N HIS A 36 -0.64 1.26 4.39
CA HIS A 36 -1.22 2.48 4.97
C HIS A 36 -0.93 2.70 6.47
N LEU A 37 -0.20 1.77 7.10
CA LEU A 37 0.31 1.93 8.46
C LEU A 37 1.58 2.80 8.50
N GLU A 38 2.22 3.07 7.37
CA GLU A 38 3.28 4.07 7.27
C GLU A 38 2.78 5.38 6.61
N PRO A 39 3.46 6.52 6.79
CA PRO A 39 3.01 7.77 6.20
C PRO A 39 3.29 7.84 4.69
N MET A 40 2.25 7.64 3.88
CA MET A 40 2.33 7.60 2.40
C MET A 40 2.89 8.88 1.78
N LYS A 41 2.75 10.02 2.47
CA LYS A 41 3.30 11.32 2.04
C LYS A 41 4.82 11.36 1.93
N PHE A 42 5.54 10.40 2.52
CA PHE A 42 7.00 10.34 2.49
C PHE A 42 7.55 9.53 1.31
N ILE A 43 6.70 8.79 0.60
CA ILE A 43 7.12 8.15 -0.65
C ILE A 43 7.32 9.26 -1.68
N ARG A 44 8.54 9.33 -2.23
CA ARG A 44 8.94 10.42 -3.10
C ARG A 44 8.44 10.18 -4.52
N GLN A 45 7.88 11.21 -5.14
CA GLN A 45 7.24 11.09 -6.44
C GLN A 45 8.21 10.60 -7.53
N GLU A 46 9.50 10.99 -7.45
CA GLU A 46 10.53 10.52 -8.36
C GLU A 46 10.79 9.00 -8.29
N THR A 47 10.44 8.34 -7.18
CA THR A 47 10.64 6.90 -6.99
C THR A 47 9.38 6.08 -7.26
N PHE A 48 8.27 6.69 -7.71
CA PHE A 48 6.99 5.97 -7.86
C PHE A 48 7.07 4.80 -8.83
N HIS A 49 7.82 4.91 -9.92
CA HIS A 49 8.02 3.81 -10.88
C HIS A 49 8.80 2.63 -10.30
N GLU A 50 9.49 2.83 -9.17
CA GLU A 50 10.30 1.82 -8.51
C GLU A 50 9.52 1.08 -7.42
N GLN A 51 8.37 1.61 -6.96
CA GLN A 51 7.59 1.01 -5.88
C GLN A 51 6.72 -0.15 -6.39
N ILE A 52 6.52 -1.15 -5.56
CA ILE A 52 5.74 -2.35 -5.90
C ILE A 52 4.29 -2.18 -5.46
N THR A 53 4.06 -1.67 -4.25
CA THR A 53 2.71 -1.41 -3.74
C THR A 53 2.59 0.02 -3.24
N PHE A 54 1.35 0.50 -3.24
CA PHE A 54 0.94 1.71 -2.56
C PHE A 54 -0.33 1.40 -1.79
N SER A 55 -0.63 2.19 -0.77
CA SER A 55 -1.86 2.05 0.00
C SER A 55 -2.44 3.42 0.31
N TYR A 56 -3.65 3.42 0.85
CA TYR A 56 -4.24 4.61 1.45
C TYR A 56 -5.04 4.21 2.69
N SER A 57 -5.26 5.15 3.59
CA SER A 57 -6.23 5.00 4.68
C SER A 57 -6.82 6.35 5.07
N ARG A 58 -7.91 6.30 5.81
CA ARG A 58 -8.51 7.49 6.42
C ARG A 58 -8.26 7.43 7.93
N TYR A 59 -7.47 8.37 8.46
CA TYR A 59 -7.22 8.44 9.90
C TYR A 59 -8.38 9.12 10.65
N SER A 60 -8.95 10.17 10.06
CA SER A 60 -10.09 10.89 10.63
C SER A 60 -10.98 11.43 9.50
N LYS A 61 -12.06 12.16 9.84
CA LYS A 61 -12.99 12.69 8.84
C LYS A 61 -12.30 13.57 7.79
N ASP A 62 -11.28 14.33 8.21
CA ASP A 62 -10.59 15.33 7.39
C ASP A 62 -9.12 14.97 7.09
N GLU A 63 -8.64 13.83 7.60
CA GLU A 63 -7.25 13.40 7.44
C GLU A 63 -7.14 12.07 6.71
N MET A 64 -6.49 12.11 5.55
CA MET A 64 -6.21 10.97 4.68
C MET A 64 -4.72 10.68 4.65
N ASN A 65 -4.35 9.41 4.85
CA ASN A 65 -3.02 8.91 4.56
C ASN A 65 -2.96 8.50 3.08
N VAL A 66 -2.39 9.35 2.25
CA VAL A 66 -2.29 9.13 0.81
C VAL A 66 -0.93 9.58 0.30
N VAL A 67 -0.53 9.05 -0.85
CA VAL A 67 0.69 9.48 -1.52
C VAL A 67 0.60 10.96 -1.91
N ARG A 68 1.72 11.67 -1.78
CA ARG A 68 1.81 13.06 -2.22
C ARG A 68 2.05 13.08 -3.73
N ILE A 69 1.05 13.52 -4.47
CA ILE A 69 1.10 13.60 -5.93
C ILE A 69 0.17 14.72 -6.41
N ASP A 70 0.53 15.42 -7.47
CA ASP A 70 -0.37 16.33 -8.19
C ASP A 70 -1.28 15.54 -9.16
N GLY A 71 -2.46 16.07 -9.49
CA GLY A 71 -3.38 15.38 -10.40
C GLY A 71 -4.83 15.79 -10.21
N PHE A 72 -5.72 14.81 -10.18
CA PHE A 72 -7.16 15.02 -10.05
C PHE A 72 -7.52 15.71 -8.72
N ASP A 73 -8.66 16.41 -8.71
CA ASP A 73 -9.23 16.99 -7.49
C ASP A 73 -9.54 15.88 -6.45
N THR A 74 -9.26 16.13 -5.18
CA THR A 74 -9.43 15.14 -4.09
C THR A 74 -10.88 14.72 -3.88
N ARG A 75 -11.86 15.49 -4.36
CA ARG A 75 -13.27 15.08 -4.37
C ARG A 75 -13.54 13.94 -5.36
N ILE A 76 -12.76 13.85 -6.43
CA ILE A 76 -12.86 12.82 -7.46
C ILE A 76 -11.91 11.65 -7.14
N ASP A 77 -10.70 11.97 -6.69
CA ASP A 77 -9.63 11.02 -6.40
C ASP A 77 -9.13 11.15 -4.95
N PRO A 78 -9.96 10.79 -3.96
CA PRO A 78 -9.61 10.94 -2.53
C PRO A 78 -8.49 9.98 -2.10
N THR A 79 -8.27 8.88 -2.82
CA THR A 79 -7.22 7.88 -2.52
C THR A 79 -5.91 8.17 -3.24
N ARG A 80 -5.92 9.12 -4.18
CA ARG A 80 -4.81 9.46 -5.09
C ARG A 80 -4.45 8.39 -6.10
N PHE A 81 -5.19 7.27 -6.16
CA PHE A 81 -4.85 6.16 -7.06
C PHE A 81 -5.12 6.47 -8.52
N LEU A 82 -6.10 7.32 -8.83
CA LEU A 82 -6.32 7.74 -10.21
C LEU A 82 -5.20 8.68 -10.70
N SER A 83 -4.77 9.61 -9.85
CA SER A 83 -3.63 10.49 -10.11
C SER A 83 -2.34 9.69 -10.24
N LEU A 84 -2.09 8.74 -9.33
CA LEU A 84 -0.95 7.84 -9.39
C LEU A 84 -0.94 7.00 -10.67
N HIS A 85 -2.10 6.44 -11.06
CA HIS A 85 -2.23 5.71 -12.31
C HIS A 85 -1.84 6.58 -13.50
N CYS A 86 -2.36 7.81 -13.59
CA CYS A 86 -2.06 8.70 -14.70
C CYS A 86 -0.63 9.23 -14.71
N PHE A 87 0.00 9.34 -13.54
CA PHE A 87 1.44 9.61 -13.46
C PHE A 87 2.28 8.45 -14.00
N LEU A 88 1.96 7.21 -13.61
CA LEU A 88 2.70 6.03 -14.05
C LEU A 88 2.40 5.64 -15.51
N PHE A 89 1.18 5.92 -15.98
CA PHE A 89 0.67 5.50 -17.29
C PHE A 89 -0.05 6.66 -18.01
N PRO A 90 0.67 7.71 -18.44
CA PRO A 90 0.07 8.93 -18.98
C PRO A 90 -0.65 8.75 -20.33
N HIS A 91 -0.50 7.59 -20.97
CA HIS A 91 -1.03 7.33 -22.31
C HIS A 91 -2.53 7.00 -22.35
N PHE A 92 -3.15 6.77 -21.19
CA PHE A 92 -4.59 6.47 -21.12
C PHE A 92 -5.44 7.72 -21.38
N LYS A 93 -6.51 7.56 -22.19
CA LYS A 93 -7.32 8.69 -22.69
C LYS A 93 -8.02 9.50 -21.58
N PHE A 94 -8.29 8.90 -20.43
CA PHE A 94 -8.95 9.56 -19.31
C PHE A 94 -7.97 10.31 -18.40
N CYS A 95 -6.66 10.19 -18.65
CA CYS A 95 -5.66 10.93 -17.92
C CYS A 95 -5.60 12.38 -18.43
N PRO A 96 -5.66 13.38 -17.54
CA PRO A 96 -5.49 14.77 -17.91
C PRO A 96 -4.09 14.95 -18.49
N ARG A 97 -4.01 15.78 -19.53
CA ARG A 97 -2.75 16.18 -20.16
C ARG A 97 -2.17 17.40 -19.47
#